data_AF-A0A7S0J4C8-F1
#
_entry.id   AF-A0A7S0J4C8-F1
#
_cell.length_a   1.000
_cell.length_b   1.000
_cell.length_c   1.000
_cell.angle_alpha   90.00
_cell.angle_beta   90.00
_cell.angle_gamma   90.00
#
_symmetry.space_group_name_H-M   'P 1'
#
loop_
_entity.id
_entity.type
_entity.pdbx_description
1 polymer ?
#
loop_
_entity_poly.entity_id
_entity_poly.type
_entity_poly.pdbx_seq_one_letter_code
_entity_poly.pdbx_strand_id
1 'polypeptide(L)'
;AFSAALGHSDLQLFQEFAKAMTARNSYAYGRMWESVGYTPNGEADDWAWAELRIPSFTLEVGSSADGFWPSPARIAPLAEESVWPAMYLLGAAGAQLQIDLLAVARGAGGGAIEVRLGVRNN
;
A
#
# COMPACT_ATOMS: atom_id res chain seq x y z
N ALA A 1 -7.22 -5.15 -8.48
CA ALA A 1 -6.01 -5.83 -8.99
C ALA A 1 -4.82 -5.04 -8.48
N PHE A 2 -4.00 -5.64 -7.62
CA PHE A 2 -2.74 -5.06 -7.15
C PHE A 2 -1.71 -5.31 -8.25
N SER A 3 -1.52 -4.34 -9.14
CA SER A 3 -0.55 -4.45 -10.24
C SER A 3 0.15 -3.10 -10.39
N ALA A 4 1.36 -3.05 -9.85
CA ALA A 4 2.41 -2.11 -10.23
C ALA A 4 3.73 -2.91 -10.23
N ALA A 5 4.41 -2.95 -11.37
CA ALA A 5 5.67 -3.69 -11.55
C ALA A 5 6.80 -2.89 -10.89
N LEU A 6 7.28 -3.31 -9.72
CA LEU A 6 8.17 -2.50 -8.89
C LEU A 6 9.66 -2.71 -9.22
N GLY A 7 10.14 -1.90 -10.17
CA GLY A 7 11.53 -1.42 -10.20
C GLY A 7 11.66 -0.06 -9.52
N HIS A 8 10.93 0.19 -8.42
CA HIS A 8 10.73 1.54 -7.89
C HIS A 8 11.68 1.89 -6.74
N SER A 9 11.95 3.18 -6.59
CA SER A 9 12.61 3.74 -5.40
C SER A 9 11.74 3.55 -4.15
N ASP A 10 12.37 3.57 -2.97
CA ASP A 10 11.68 3.56 -1.67
C ASP A 10 10.52 4.57 -1.63
N LEU A 11 10.76 5.80 -2.09
CA LEU A 11 9.75 6.86 -2.15
C LEU A 11 8.52 6.46 -2.99
N GLN A 12 8.74 5.85 -4.14
CA GLN A 12 7.65 5.42 -5.02
C GLN A 12 6.84 4.29 -4.37
N LEU A 13 7.48 3.34 -3.67
CA LEU A 13 6.78 2.31 -2.90
C LEU A 13 5.81 2.95 -1.88
N PHE A 14 6.30 3.89 -1.06
CA PHE A 14 5.46 4.58 -0.08
C PHE A 14 4.33 5.38 -0.73
N GLN A 15 4.59 6.08 -1.84
CA GLN A 15 3.56 6.85 -2.55
C GLN A 15 2.48 5.96 -3.15
N GLU A 16 2.83 4.81 -3.71
CA GLU A 16 1.86 3.87 -4.27
C GLU A 16 0.99 3.24 -3.20
N PHE A 17 1.59 2.84 -2.09
CA PHE A 17 0.85 2.26 -0.97
C PHE A 17 -0.08 3.30 -0.35
N ALA A 18 0.42 4.50 -0.05
CA ALA A 18 -0.39 5.55 0.58
C ALA A 18 -1.54 6.02 -0.34
N LYS A 19 -1.30 6.15 -1.65
CA LYS A 19 -2.34 6.45 -2.64
C LYS A 19 -3.43 5.37 -2.67
N ALA A 20 -3.05 4.10 -2.57
CA ALA A 20 -4.02 3.01 -2.60
C ALA A 20 -4.77 2.85 -1.26
N MET A 21 -4.09 3.09 -0.13
CA MET A 21 -4.69 3.13 1.21
C MET A 21 -5.76 4.22 1.31
N THR A 22 -5.55 5.38 0.68
CA THR A 22 -6.49 6.51 0.73
C THR A 22 -7.57 6.48 -0.35
N ALA A 23 -7.55 5.51 -1.27
CA ALA A 23 -8.45 5.45 -2.42
C ALA A 23 -9.95 5.32 -2.10
N ARG A 24 -10.31 5.07 -0.83
CA ARG A 24 -11.71 4.90 -0.38
C ARG A 24 -12.10 5.78 0.81
N ASN A 25 -11.24 6.70 1.21
CA ASN A 25 -11.54 7.70 2.22
C ASN A 25 -11.14 9.08 1.69
N SER A 26 -11.35 10.12 2.49
CA SER A 26 -11.02 11.50 2.12
C SER A 26 -9.71 11.97 2.74
N TYR A 27 -8.85 11.04 3.16
CA TYR A 27 -7.56 11.38 3.73
C TYR A 27 -6.60 11.83 2.62
N ALA A 28 -5.78 12.83 2.95
CA ALA A 28 -4.62 13.16 2.15
C ALA A 28 -3.54 12.09 2.34
N TYR A 29 -2.63 11.98 1.37
CA TYR A 29 -1.42 11.17 1.50
C TYR A 29 -0.21 11.97 1.07
N GLY A 30 0.93 11.68 1.69
CA GLY A 30 2.19 12.36 1.43
C GLY A 30 3.18 12.08 2.55
N ARG A 31 4.28 12.83 2.53
CA ARG A 31 5.22 12.89 3.64
C ARG A 31 4.55 13.53 4.85
N MET A 32 5.11 13.27 6.02
CA MET A 32 4.59 13.80 7.28
C MET A 32 4.43 15.34 7.23
N TRP A 33 5.44 16.07 6.76
CA TRP A 33 5.37 17.54 6.65
C TRP A 33 4.33 18.06 5.63
N GLU A 34 3.94 17.24 4.66
CA GLU A 34 2.85 17.55 3.72
C GLU A 34 1.47 17.31 4.35
N SER A 35 1.39 16.46 5.37
CA SER A 35 0.14 16.03 6.01
C SER A 35 -0.17 16.77 7.32
N VAL A 36 0.84 16.99 8.17
CA VAL A 36 0.68 17.62 9.51
C VAL A 36 1.40 18.97 9.65
N GLY A 37 2.16 19.40 8.63
CA GLY A 37 2.72 20.75 8.54
C GLY A 37 4.03 20.99 9.32
N TYR A 38 4.68 19.94 9.82
CA TYR A 38 6.02 20.02 10.42
C TYR A 38 6.84 18.76 10.14
N THR A 39 8.16 18.83 10.36
CA THR A 39 9.09 17.71 10.17
C THR A 39 9.49 17.14 11.53
N PRO A 40 8.87 16.04 11.98
CA PRO A 40 9.35 15.30 13.14
C PRO A 40 10.66 14.55 12.83
N ASN A 41 11.28 14.03 13.89
CA ASN A 41 12.38 13.10 13.79
C ASN A 41 12.22 11.99 14.84
N GLY A 42 12.56 10.75 14.47
CA GLY A 42 12.57 9.63 15.41
C GLY A 42 11.17 9.08 15.73
N GLU A 43 10.20 9.31 14.85
CA GLU A 43 8.92 8.62 14.88
C GLU A 43 9.05 7.10 14.67
N ALA A 44 7.97 6.38 14.96
CA ALA A 44 7.91 4.93 14.76
C ALA A 44 8.15 4.55 13.29
N ASP A 45 7.62 5.34 12.35
CA ASP A 45 7.77 5.08 10.91
C ASP A 45 9.24 5.20 10.46
N ASP A 46 9.96 6.22 10.96
CA ASP A 46 11.39 6.41 10.73
C ASP A 46 12.21 5.20 11.19
N TRP A 47 12.00 4.76 12.43
CA TRP A 47 12.74 3.64 13.00
C TRP A 47 12.42 2.32 12.28
N ALA A 48 11.13 2.06 11.99
CA ALA A 48 10.69 0.85 11.30
C ALA A 48 11.35 0.71 9.93
N TRP A 49 11.48 1.83 9.19
CA TRP A 49 12.15 1.82 7.91
C TRP A 49 13.67 1.74 8.03
N ALA A 50 14.27 2.55 8.89
CA ALA A 50 15.73 2.65 9.02
C ALA A 50 16.36 1.35 9.53
N GLU A 51 15.75 0.72 10.54
CA GLU A 51 16.32 -0.44 11.22
C GLU A 51 15.85 -1.76 10.61
N LEU A 52 14.56 -1.87 10.29
CA LEU A 52 13.94 -3.14 9.91
C LEU A 52 13.55 -3.22 8.43
N ARG A 53 13.66 -2.11 7.68
CA ARG A 53 13.18 -1.99 6.29
C ARG A 53 11.69 -2.38 6.16
N ILE A 54 10.90 -2.06 7.18
CA ILE A 54 9.45 -2.30 7.20
C ILE A 54 8.73 -1.05 6.66
N PRO A 55 7.92 -1.15 5.59
CA PRO A 55 7.06 -0.06 5.16
C PRO A 55 6.01 0.24 6.24
N SER A 56 6.20 1.34 6.96
CA SER A 56 5.32 1.78 8.05
C SER A 56 4.62 3.09 7.69
N PHE A 57 3.39 3.25 8.15
CA PHE A 57 2.51 4.36 7.79
C PHE A 57 1.72 4.84 9.01
N THR A 58 1.75 6.15 9.25
CA THR A 58 0.83 6.82 10.17
C THR A 58 -0.50 7.14 9.47
N LEU A 59 -1.62 6.79 10.11
CA LEU A 59 -2.96 7.13 9.67
C LEU A 59 -3.53 8.23 10.58
N GLU A 60 -3.57 9.46 10.09
CA GLU A 60 -4.18 10.58 10.82
C GLU A 60 -5.70 10.53 10.63
N VAL A 61 -6.42 10.04 11.65
CA VAL A 61 -7.84 9.69 11.54
C VAL A 61 -8.75 10.90 11.71
N GLY A 62 -9.70 11.05 10.79
CA GLY A 62 -10.71 12.10 10.83
C GLY A 62 -10.26 13.44 10.29
N SER A 63 -10.82 14.51 10.83
CA SER A 63 -10.60 15.88 10.37
C SER A 63 -10.27 16.83 11.51
N SER A 64 -9.85 18.05 11.18
CA SER A 64 -9.65 19.11 12.17
C SER A 64 -10.92 19.44 12.99
N ALA A 65 -12.11 19.10 12.50
CA ALA A 65 -13.36 19.28 13.23
C ALA A 65 -13.61 18.22 14.31
N ASP A 66 -12.97 17.05 14.20
CA ASP A 66 -13.08 15.95 15.16
C ASP A 66 -12.17 16.19 16.38
N GLY A 67 -11.00 16.80 16.15
CA GLY A 67 -10.02 17.08 17.20
C GLY A 67 -9.55 15.80 17.93
N PHE A 68 -8.99 15.96 19.13
CA PHE A 68 -8.55 14.82 19.95
C PHE A 68 -9.70 14.01 20.56
N TRP A 69 -10.88 14.63 20.70
CA TRP A 69 -12.03 14.06 21.40
C TRP A 69 -13.29 14.21 20.55
N PRO A 70 -13.43 13.40 19.48
CA PRO A 70 -14.58 13.47 18.60
C PRO A 70 -15.87 13.20 19.35
N SER A 71 -16.98 13.71 18.80
CA SER A 71 -18.33 13.32 19.25
C SER A 71 -18.47 11.80 19.25
N PRO A 72 -19.14 11.19 20.25
CA PRO A 72 -19.39 9.75 20.25
C PRO A 72 -20.05 9.23 18.96
N ALA A 73 -20.89 10.06 18.31
CA ALA A 73 -21.52 9.72 17.04
C ALA A 73 -20.54 9.61 15.85
N ARG A 74 -19.34 10.18 15.97
CA ARG A 74 -18.27 10.10 14.96
C ARG A 74 -17.38 8.89 15.12
N ILE A 75 -17.39 8.20 16.27
CA ILE A 75 -16.46 7.08 16.55
C ILE A 75 -16.60 5.96 15.51
N ALA A 76 -17.82 5.46 15.27
CA ALA A 76 -18.04 4.38 14.32
C ALA A 76 -17.69 4.79 12.87
N PRO A 77 -18.15 5.95 12.35
CA PRO A 77 -17.71 6.45 11.05
C PRO A 77 -16.18 6.56 10.90
N LEU A 78 -15.48 7.12 11.89
CA LEU A 78 -14.02 7.27 11.86
C LEU A 78 -13.29 5.90 11.85
N ALA A 79 -13.83 4.92 12.59
CA ALA A 79 -13.31 3.57 12.57
C ALA A 79 -13.48 2.92 11.19
N GLU A 80 -14.65 3.07 10.56
CA GLU A 80 -14.94 2.55 9.21
C GLU A 80 -14.00 3.14 8.14
N GLU A 81 -13.69 4.44 8.23
CA GLU A 81 -12.74 5.14 7.34
C GLU A 81 -11.33 4.51 7.36
N SER A 82 -10.97 3.83 8.46
CA SER A 82 -9.65 3.21 8.68
C SER A 82 -9.56 1.74 8.27
N VAL A 83 -10.70 1.07 8.06
CA VAL A 83 -10.75 -0.37 7.72
C VAL A 83 -10.09 -0.65 6.37
N TRP A 84 -10.40 0.14 5.34
CA TRP A 84 -9.83 -0.07 4.02
C TRP A 84 -8.29 0.08 3.99
N PRO A 85 -7.69 1.17 4.50
CA PRO A 85 -6.24 1.29 4.63
C PRO A 85 -5.58 0.07 5.28
N ALA A 86 -6.12 -0.40 6.41
CA ALA A 86 -5.58 -1.55 7.14
C ALA A 86 -5.66 -2.84 6.31
N MET A 87 -6.80 -3.09 5.66
CA MET A 87 -6.98 -4.27 4.81
C MET A 87 -6.10 -4.24 3.56
N TYR A 88 -5.89 -3.06 2.97
CA TYR A 88 -4.97 -2.89 1.85
C TYR A 88 -3.54 -3.24 2.27
N LEU A 89 -3.05 -2.68 3.38
CA LEU A 89 -1.68 -2.91 3.85
C LEU A 89 -1.45 -4.39 4.22
N LEU A 90 -2.43 -5.03 4.86
CA LEU A 90 -2.38 -6.47 5.15
C LEU A 90 -2.26 -7.30 3.86
N GLY A 91 -3.05 -6.97 2.83
CA GLY A 91 -2.95 -7.62 1.53
C GLY A 91 -1.62 -7.32 0.84
N ALA A 92 -1.06 -6.13 1.03
CA ALA A 92 0.21 -5.70 0.46
C ALA A 92 1.43 -6.38 1.10
N ALA A 93 1.34 -6.76 2.37
CA ALA A 93 2.37 -7.53 3.07
C ALA A 93 2.41 -9.01 2.64
N GLY A 94 1.36 -9.52 1.99
CA GLY A 94 1.30 -10.88 1.46
C GLY A 94 1.99 -11.02 0.10
N ALA A 95 1.92 -12.22 -0.48
CA ALA A 95 2.49 -12.48 -1.80
C ALA A 95 1.81 -11.62 -2.88
N GLN A 96 2.57 -10.73 -3.49
CA GLN A 96 2.18 -9.85 -4.60
C GLN A 96 2.60 -10.49 -5.92
N LEU A 97 1.88 -11.53 -6.33
CA LEU A 97 2.21 -12.28 -7.55
C LEU A 97 1.87 -11.49 -8.81
N GLN A 98 2.83 -11.37 -9.71
CA GLN A 98 2.65 -10.79 -11.04
C GLN A 98 3.04 -11.79 -12.12
N ILE A 99 2.28 -11.77 -13.22
CA ILE A 99 2.61 -12.56 -14.41
C ILE A 99 3.60 -11.75 -15.23
N ASP A 100 4.83 -12.25 -15.27
CA ASP A 100 5.94 -11.62 -15.99
C ASP A 100 6.11 -12.19 -17.39
N LEU A 101 5.65 -13.42 -17.61
CA LEU A 101 5.69 -14.07 -18.91
C LEU A 101 4.45 -14.92 -19.09
N LEU A 102 3.76 -14.73 -20.20
CA LEU A 102 2.81 -15.70 -20.72
C LEU A 102 3.15 -15.93 -22.19
N ALA A 103 3.63 -17.13 -22.51
CA ALA A 103 3.96 -17.51 -23.89
C ALA A 103 3.31 -18.84 -24.24
N VAL A 104 2.78 -18.91 -25.46
CA VAL A 104 2.18 -20.13 -26.04
C VAL A 104 2.91 -20.44 -27.33
N ALA A 105 3.43 -21.65 -27.47
CA ALA A 105 4.16 -22.11 -28.64
C ALA A 105 3.67 -23.50 -29.09
N ARG A 106 3.91 -23.86 -30.35
CA ARG A 106 3.76 -25.26 -30.77
C ARG A 106 4.93 -26.06 -30.21
N GLY A 107 4.61 -27.19 -29.58
CA GLY A 107 5.61 -28.14 -29.11
C GLY A 107 6.25 -28.90 -30.28
N ALA A 108 7.43 -29.47 -30.03
CA ALA A 108 8.29 -30.06 -31.04
C ALA A 108 7.68 -31.26 -31.82
N GLY A 109 6.58 -31.84 -31.34
CA GLY A 109 5.81 -32.86 -32.05
C GLY A 109 4.53 -32.27 -32.63
N GLY A 110 4.19 -32.64 -33.86
CA GLY A 110 2.95 -32.20 -34.54
C GLY A 110 1.70 -32.58 -33.73
N GLY A 111 1.25 -31.66 -32.87
CA GLY A 111 0.12 -31.86 -31.96
C GLY A 111 0.34 -31.31 -30.54
N ALA A 112 1.59 -31.05 -30.13
CA ALA A 112 1.88 -30.49 -28.82
C ALA A 112 1.72 -28.97 -28.79
N ILE A 113 1.26 -28.43 -27.66
CA ILE A 113 1.27 -27.00 -27.33
C ILE A 113 2.10 -26.84 -26.06
N GLU A 114 3.03 -25.89 -26.07
CA GLU A 114 3.83 -25.50 -24.91
C GLU A 114 3.29 -24.16 -24.37
N VAL A 115 3.00 -24.13 -23.07
CA VAL A 115 2.63 -22.90 -22.35
C VAL A 115 3.71 -22.61 -21.32
N ARG A 116 4.32 -21.43 -21.40
CA ARG A 116 5.27 -20.92 -20.41
C ARG A 116 4.60 -19.81 -19.61
N LEU A 117 4.57 -19.99 -18.30
CA LEU A 117 4.11 -18.99 -17.34
C LEU A 117 5.29 -18.61 -16.44
N GLY A 118 5.68 -17.35 -16.47
CA GLY A 118 6.59 -16.75 -15.50
C GLY A 118 5.78 -15.96 -14.49
N VAL A 119 5.90 -16.32 -13.21
CA VAL A 119 5.31 -15.56 -12.10
C VAL A 119 6.44 -15.03 -11.24
N ARG A 120 6.43 -13.72 -10.96
CA ARG A 120 7.27 -13.13 -9.91
C ARG A 120 6.42 -12.90 -8.68
N ASN A 121 6.99 -13.09 -7.50
CA ASN A 121 6.49 -12.45 -6.30
C ASN A 121 7.26 -11.14 -6.14
N ASN A 122 6.56 -10.01 -6.07
CA ASN A 122 7.18 -8.74 -5.72
C ASN A 122 7.53 -8.69 -4.25
#